data_AF-A0A7Y2BM96-F1
#
_entry.id   AF-A0A7Y2BM96-F1
#
_cell.length_a   1.000
_cell.length_b   1.000
_cell.length_c   1.000
_cell.angle_alpha   90.00
_cell.angle_beta   90.00
_cell.angle_gamma   90.00
#
_symmetry.space_group_name_H-M   'P 1'
#
loop_
_entity.id
_entity.type
_entity.pdbx_description
1 polymer ?
#
loop_
_entity_poly.entity_id
_entity_poly.type
_entity_poly.pdbx_seq_one_letter_code
_entity_poly.pdbx_strand_id
1 'polypeptide(L)'
;RYAAQGPIAGDAFRMCTARLSHLGNYRNSLNLTVSGSGIHMQPMAIFSMCHDPLFIPWNAVTALEKRKKLFFASARLLVKNDDAGGTTRITFFGQPVSDSLQRHCPQKRSGAATRS
;
A
#
# COMPACT_ATOMS: atom_id res chain seq x y z
N ARG A 1 -8.90 7.82 11.69
CA ARG A 1 -9.96 7.33 10.76
C ARG A 1 -9.79 8.06 9.43
N TYR A 2 -9.45 7.36 8.34
CA TYR A 2 -9.14 7.98 7.05
C TYR A 2 -10.19 7.58 6.01
N ALA A 3 -11.31 8.30 5.94
CA ALA A 3 -12.39 8.05 4.99
C ALA A 3 -12.06 8.62 3.59
N ALA A 4 -12.22 7.82 2.54
CA ALA A 4 -11.97 8.22 1.15
C ALA A 4 -13.14 9.06 0.59
N GLN A 5 -12.90 10.35 0.30
CA GLN A 5 -13.88 11.25 -0.32
C GLN A 5 -13.62 11.34 -1.84
N GLY A 6 -14.44 10.63 -2.63
CA GLY A 6 -14.51 10.80 -4.09
C GLY A 6 -13.48 10.03 -4.94
N PRO A 7 -13.63 10.01 -6.28
CA PRO A 7 -12.66 9.40 -7.18
C PRO A 7 -11.35 10.18 -7.12
N ILE A 8 -10.38 9.62 -6.39
CA ILE A 8 -9.05 10.20 -6.27
C ILE A 8 -8.34 10.09 -7.62
N ALA A 9 -7.86 11.22 -8.15
CA ALA A 9 -6.99 11.25 -9.33
C ALA A 9 -5.73 10.39 -9.06
N GLY A 10 -5.58 9.28 -9.77
CA GLY A 10 -4.51 8.32 -9.54
C GLY A 10 -4.61 7.05 -10.39
N ASP A 11 -3.60 6.19 -10.29
CA ASP A 11 -3.57 4.88 -10.93
C ASP A 11 -4.49 3.91 -10.16
N ALA A 12 -5.60 3.52 -10.77
CA ALA A 12 -6.57 2.60 -10.18
C ALA A 12 -6.36 1.16 -10.63
N PHE A 13 -6.29 0.24 -9.68
CA PHE A 13 -6.15 -1.19 -9.89
C PHE A 13 -7.28 -1.92 -9.17
N ARG A 14 -8.00 -2.78 -9.88
CA ARG A 14 -9.10 -3.58 -9.32
C ARG A 14 -8.65 -5.00 -9.03
N MET A 15 -9.32 -5.66 -8.10
CA MET A 15 -9.09 -7.09 -7.78
C MET A 15 -7.62 -7.38 -7.41
N CYS A 16 -6.97 -6.45 -6.72
CA CYS A 16 -5.61 -6.60 -6.24
C CYS A 16 -5.55 -7.63 -5.10
N THR A 17 -4.40 -8.29 -5.02
CA THR A 17 -4.03 -9.12 -3.87
C THR A 17 -3.08 -8.34 -2.98
N ALA A 18 -3.41 -8.19 -1.70
CA ALA A 18 -2.51 -7.64 -0.70
C ALA A 18 -2.44 -8.54 0.55
N ARG A 19 -1.25 -8.67 1.11
CA ARG A 19 -1.03 -9.38 2.37
C ARG A 19 -0.69 -8.39 3.47
N LEU A 20 -1.51 -8.35 4.51
CA LEU A 20 -1.27 -7.59 5.73
C LEU A 20 -0.75 -8.57 6.78
N SER A 21 0.39 -8.27 7.39
CA SER A 21 1.07 -9.26 8.24
C SER A 21 0.31 -9.61 9.53
N HIS A 22 -0.55 -8.71 10.01
CA HIS A 22 -1.38 -8.93 11.21
C HIS A 22 -2.87 -9.15 10.91
N LEU A 23 -3.36 -8.81 9.71
CA LEU A 23 -4.79 -8.92 9.32
C LEU A 23 -5.07 -10.02 8.27
N GLY A 24 -4.05 -10.78 7.86
CA GLY A 24 -4.22 -11.88 6.92
C GLY A 24 -4.05 -11.49 5.45
N ASN A 25 -4.50 -12.37 4.56
CA ASN A 25 -4.25 -12.27 3.12
C ASN A 25 -5.53 -11.90 2.37
N TYR A 26 -5.56 -10.73 1.75
CA TYR A 26 -6.64 -10.28 0.90
C TYR A 26 -6.32 -10.70 -0.53
N ARG A 27 -6.85 -11.84 -0.97
CA ARG A 27 -6.64 -12.35 -2.33
C ARG A 27 -7.75 -11.88 -3.25
N ASN A 28 -7.39 -11.12 -4.28
CA ASN A 28 -8.28 -10.70 -5.37
C ASN A 28 -9.52 -9.89 -4.91
N SER A 29 -9.43 -9.21 -3.76
CA SER A 29 -10.59 -8.60 -3.09
C SER A 29 -10.41 -7.11 -2.79
N LEU A 30 -9.35 -6.50 -3.30
CA LEU A 30 -9.01 -5.10 -3.03
C LEU A 30 -9.02 -4.26 -4.31
N ASN A 31 -9.73 -3.15 -4.26
CA ASN A 31 -9.53 -2.05 -5.18
C ASN A 31 -8.50 -1.10 -4.58
N LEU A 32 -7.46 -0.82 -5.34
CA LEU A 32 -6.34 0.03 -4.95
C LEU A 32 -6.35 1.28 -5.85
N THR A 33 -6.28 2.46 -5.26
CA THR A 33 -5.99 3.68 -6.02
C THR A 33 -4.72 4.30 -5.47
N VAL A 34 -3.69 4.38 -6.30
CA VAL A 34 -2.40 4.99 -5.96
C VAL A 34 -2.38 6.40 -6.52
N SER A 35 -2.20 7.38 -5.66
CA SER A 35 -2.25 8.81 -6.01
C SER A 35 -1.08 9.56 -5.40
N GLY A 36 -0.89 10.81 -5.80
CA GLY A 36 0.15 11.68 -5.21
C GLY A 36 -0.02 11.93 -3.71
N SER A 37 -1.24 11.83 -3.16
CA SER A 37 -1.51 12.03 -1.72
C SER A 37 -1.32 10.76 -0.89
N GLY A 38 -1.46 9.59 -1.50
CA GLY A 38 -1.31 8.31 -0.81
C GLY A 38 -1.98 7.16 -1.54
N ILE A 39 -2.20 6.09 -0.77
CA ILE A 39 -2.76 4.83 -1.24
C ILE A 39 -4.13 4.66 -0.63
N HIS A 40 -5.14 4.55 -1.48
CA HIS A 40 -6.50 4.25 -1.08
C HIS A 40 -6.77 2.77 -1.32
N MET A 41 -7.16 2.06 -0.27
CA MET A 41 -7.54 0.66 -0.32
C MET A 41 -9.02 0.53 0.01
N GLN A 42 -9.78 0.06 -0.97
CA GLN A 42 -11.20 -0.21 -0.86
C GLN A 42 -11.42 -1.71 -1.02
N PRO A 43 -11.81 -2.42 0.06
CA PRO A 43 -12.24 -3.81 -0.06
C PRO A 43 -13.51 -3.88 -0.90
N MET A 44 -13.72 -4.98 -1.62
CA MET A 44 -15.03 -5.23 -2.23
C MET A 44 -16.12 -5.25 -1.14
N ALA A 45 -17.33 -4.77 -1.48
CA ALA A 45 -18.41 -4.52 -0.52
C ALA A 45 -18.76 -5.72 0.40
N ILE A 46 -18.62 -6.95 -0.07
CA ILE A 46 -18.83 -8.18 0.73
C ILE A 46 -17.85 -8.28 1.92
N PHE A 47 -16.65 -7.72 1.82
CA PHE A 47 -15.66 -7.66 2.90
C PHE A 47 -15.68 -6.32 3.65
N SER A 48 -16.43 -5.32 3.17
CA SER A 48 -16.52 -3.99 3.78
C SER A 48 -17.30 -3.98 5.11
N MET A 49 -18.08 -5.02 5.41
CA MET A 49 -18.82 -5.13 6.67
C MET A 49 -17.91 -5.20 7.91
N CYS A 50 -16.62 -5.55 7.76
CA CYS A 50 -15.69 -5.68 8.88
C CYS A 50 -14.63 -4.57 8.97
N HIS A 51 -14.46 -3.70 7.96
CA HIS A 51 -13.48 -2.61 8.07
C HIS A 51 -13.72 -1.47 7.06
N ASP A 52 -13.55 -0.25 7.56
CA ASP A 52 -13.62 0.97 6.76
C ASP A 52 -12.58 0.94 5.61
N PRO A 53 -12.88 1.57 4.46
CA PRO A 53 -11.87 1.90 3.45
C PRO A 53 -10.65 2.53 4.11
N LEU A 54 -9.46 1.97 3.83
CA LEU A 54 -8.23 2.40 4.46
C LEU A 54 -7.47 3.32 3.51
N PHE A 55 -7.31 4.58 3.90
CA PHE A 55 -6.37 5.49 3.26
C PHE A 55 -5.05 5.52 4.03
N ILE A 56 -3.96 5.27 3.32
CA ILE A 56 -2.59 5.31 3.82
C ILE A 56 -1.88 6.48 3.16
N PRO A 57 -1.69 7.61 3.86
CA PRO A 57 -0.92 8.72 3.33
C PRO A 57 0.56 8.34 3.22
N TRP A 58 1.27 8.91 2.24
CA TRP A 58 2.69 8.59 2.02
C TRP A 58 3.61 8.91 3.22
N ASN A 59 3.21 9.87 4.06
CA ASN A 59 3.95 10.21 5.28
C ASN A 59 3.98 9.04 6.30
N ALA A 60 2.92 8.23 6.34
CA ALA A 60 2.81 7.04 7.18
C ALA A 60 3.65 5.88 6.64
N VAL A 61 3.98 5.88 5.35
CA VAL A 61 4.89 4.91 4.73
C VAL A 61 6.33 5.23 5.15
N THR A 62 6.96 4.30 5.85
CA THR A 62 8.36 4.43 6.29
C THR A 62 9.33 3.81 5.31
N ALA A 63 8.91 2.75 4.61
CA ALA A 63 9.71 2.11 3.58
C ALA A 63 8.82 1.52 2.50
N LEU A 64 9.30 1.57 1.26
CA LEU A 64 8.78 0.86 0.11
C LEU A 64 9.91 0.00 -0.47
N GLU A 65 9.67 -1.30 -0.52
CA GLU A 65 10.60 -2.28 -1.08
C GLU A 65 9.94 -3.01 -2.25
N LYS A 66 10.49 -2.82 -3.44
CA LYS A 66 10.07 -3.57 -4.62
C LYS A 66 10.85 -4.88 -4.71
N ARG A 67 10.14 -5.98 -4.86
CA ARG A 67 10.69 -7.31 -5.08
C ARG A 67 10.24 -7.79 -6.46
N LYS A 68 11.19 -8.00 -7.37
CA LYS A 68 10.94 -8.65 -8.64
C LYS A 68 11.65 -10.00 -8.64
N LYS A 69 10.92 -11.06 -8.94
CA LYS A 69 11.46 -12.38 -9.30
C LYS A 69 11.06 -12.70 -10.74
N LEU A 70 11.59 -13.79 -11.27
CA LEU A 70 11.51 -14.14 -12.70
C LEU A 70 10.09 -14.10 -13.29
N PHE A 71 9.07 -14.49 -12.52
CA PHE A 71 7.66 -14.54 -12.96
C PHE A 71 6.70 -13.72 -12.10
N PHE A 72 7.19 -12.97 -11.12
CA PHE A 72 6.32 -12.25 -10.20
C PHE A 72 6.98 -11.01 -9.63
N ALA A 73 6.18 -9.96 -9.50
CA ALA A 73 6.57 -8.74 -8.80
C ALA A 73 5.65 -8.48 -7.62
N SER A 74 6.24 -7.90 -6.58
CA SER A 74 5.52 -7.40 -5.42
C SER A 74 6.17 -6.12 -4.90
N ALA A 75 5.37 -5.32 -4.24
CA ALA A 75 5.79 -4.14 -3.53
C ALA A 75 5.40 -4.29 -2.06
N ARG A 76 6.36 -4.12 -1.18
CA ARG A 76 6.18 -4.20 0.26
C ARG A 76 6.28 -2.81 0.86
N LEU A 77 5.24 -2.42 1.59
CA LEU A 77 5.20 -1.21 2.39
C LEU A 77 5.36 -1.55 3.86
N LEU A 78 6.14 -0.73 4.55
CA LEU A 78 6.09 -0.59 6.00
C LEU A 78 5.34 0.70 6.31
N VAL A 79 4.26 0.58 7.08
CA VAL A 79 3.35 1.68 7.41
C VAL A 79 3.32 1.83 8.92
N LYS A 80 3.52 3.05 9.44
CA LYS A 80 3.33 3.33 10.86
C LYS A 80 1.83 3.24 11.20
N ASN A 81 1.51 2.47 12.22
CA ASN A 81 0.20 2.47 12.86
C ASN A 81 0.27 3.38 14.08
N ASP A 82 -0.36 4.54 13.98
CA ASP A 82 -0.41 5.49 15.09
C ASP A 82 -1.22 4.94 16.29
N ASP A 83 -2.23 4.08 16.04
CA ASP A 83 -3.10 3.52 17.08
C ASP A 83 -2.48 2.38 17.91
N ALA A 84 -1.49 1.64 17.36
CA ALA A 84 -0.94 0.43 17.97
C ALA A 84 0.56 0.55 18.34
N GLY A 85 1.16 1.73 18.16
CA GLY A 85 2.57 1.98 18.48
C GLY A 85 3.57 1.15 17.65
N GLY A 86 3.17 0.64 16.48
CA GLY A 86 3.95 -0.32 15.70
C GLY A 86 3.94 -0.05 14.19
N THR A 87 4.67 -0.87 13.42
CA THR A 87 4.65 -0.81 11.95
C THR A 87 3.90 -1.99 11.36
N THR A 88 2.90 -1.73 10.53
CA THR A 88 2.23 -2.77 9.73
C THR A 88 2.95 -2.94 8.41
N ARG A 89 3.22 -4.21 8.08
CA ARG A 89 3.77 -4.59 6.78
C ARG A 89 2.64 -5.02 5.83
N ILE A 90 2.55 -4.33 4.70
CA ILE A 90 1.58 -4.58 3.63
C ILE A 90 2.34 -4.97 2.37
N THR A 91 1.99 -6.09 1.73
CA THR A 91 2.62 -6.53 0.47
C THR A 91 1.58 -6.59 -0.63
N PHE A 92 1.75 -5.78 -1.67
CA PHE A 92 0.96 -5.83 -2.89
C PHE A 92 1.62 -6.72 -3.93
N PHE A 93 0.83 -7.48 -4.67
CA PHE A 93 1.32 -8.34 -5.74
C PHE A 93 0.90 -7.78 -7.10
N GLY A 94 1.76 -7.97 -8.10
CA GLY A 94 1.54 -7.51 -9.47
C GLY A 94 2.54 -6.43 -9.88
N GLN A 95 3.06 -6.58 -11.10
CA GLN A 95 4.01 -5.62 -11.69
C GLN A 95 3.40 -4.21 -11.86
N PRO A 96 2.18 -4.05 -12.40
CA PRO A 96 1.60 -2.70 -12.61
C PRO A 96 1.40 -1.93 -11.30
N VAL A 97 0.92 -2.63 -10.27
CA VAL A 97 0.74 -2.08 -8.92
C VAL A 97 2.08 -1.69 -8.32
N SER A 98 3.09 -2.56 -8.43
CA SER A 98 4.43 -2.32 -7.89
C SER A 98 5.10 -1.11 -8.54
N ASP A 99 4.93 -0.95 -9.86
CA ASP A 99 5.47 0.17 -10.62
C ASP A 99 4.77 1.48 -10.26
N SER A 100 3.44 1.46 -10.10
CA SER A 100 2.68 2.63 -9.67
C SER A 100 3.05 3.08 -8.25
N LEU A 101 3.16 2.14 -7.31
CA LEU A 101 3.61 2.43 -5.94
C LEU A 101 5.00 3.08 -5.94
N GLN A 102 5.92 2.58 -6.77
CA GLN A 102 7.27 3.16 -6.88
C GLN A 102 7.26 4.56 -7.51
N ARG A 103 6.37 4.81 -8.48
CA ARG A 103 6.24 6.10 -9.17
C ARG A 103 5.70 7.19 -8.25
N HIS A 104 4.69 6.87 -7.45
CA HIS A 104 3.97 7.85 -6.63
C HIS A 104 4.50 7.95 -5.20
N CYS A 105 5.22 6.95 -4.69
CA CYS A 105 5.84 7.04 -3.38
C CYS A 105 6.91 8.14 -3.43
N PRO A 106 6.79 9.23 -2.65
CA PRO A 106 7.86 10.19 -2.53
C PRO A 106 9.08 9.44 -2.03
N GLN A 107 10.16 9.44 -2.81
CA GLN A 107 11.41 8.84 -2.38
C GLN A 107 11.83 9.55 -1.10
N LYS A 108 11.61 8.92 0.05
CA LYS A 108 12.39 9.25 1.23
C LYS A 108 13.80 8.90 0.84
N ARG A 109 14.58 9.91 0.42
CA ARG A 109 16.02 9.79 0.26
C ARG A 109 16.49 9.01 1.46
N SER A 110 16.90 7.76 1.24
CA SER A 110 17.74 7.07 2.19
C SER A 110 18.92 8.00 2.35
N GLY A 111 18.99 8.70 3.47
CA GLY A 111 20.24 9.33 3.88
C GLY A 111 21.27 8.22 3.74
N ALA A 112 22.21 8.42 2.82
CA ALA A 112 23.36 7.56 2.72
C ALA A 112 23.93 7.48 4.13
N ALA A 113 23.77 6.33 4.77
CA ALA A 113 24.56 6.03 5.94
C ALA A 113 25.98 5.88 5.40
N THR A 114 26.70 7.00 5.33
CA THR A 114 28.15 7.03 5.24
C THR A 114 28.65 6.26 6.43
N ARG A 115 28.96 4.98 6.20
CA ARG A 115 29.81 4.20 7.08
C ARG A 115 31.25 4.65 6.84
N SER A 116 31.93 4.83 7.97
CA SER A 116 33.39 4.87 8.17
C SER A 116 34.08 6.19 7.89
#